data_AF-A0A6J5GNI2-F1
#
_entry.id   AF-A0A6J5GNI2-F1
#
_cell.length_a   1.000
_cell.length_b   1.000
_cell.length_c   1.000
_cell.angle_alpha   90.00
_cell.angle_beta   90.00
_cell.angle_gamma   90.00
#
_symmetry.space_group_name_H-M   'P 1'
#
loop_
_entity.id
_entity.type
_entity.pdbx_description
1 polymer ?
#
loop_
_entity_poly.entity_id
_entity_poly.type
_entity_poly.pdbx_seq_one_letter_code
_entity_poly.pdbx_strand_id
1 'polypeptide(L)'
;MIAPAEEAAPLDELRVVLGNPAAVKAIENSTVPFPDGAILVKLAYKRKQSPDFETATIPDQATTVQVMVKDSRRYASTGGWGYGRFINGQPADLAQHQTCFACHEARVKSRDYVFTHFAA
;
A
#
# COMPACT_ATOMS: atom_id res chain seq x y z
N MET A 1 11.97 -3.62 -1.33
CA MET A 1 10.61 -4.09 -1.67
C MET A 1 10.12 -4.96 -0.53
N ILE A 2 8.84 -4.91 -0.15
CA ILE A 2 8.29 -5.74 0.93
C ILE A 2 7.54 -6.95 0.35
N ALA A 3 6.50 -6.70 -0.45
CA ALA A 3 5.71 -7.78 -1.03
C ALA A 3 5.07 -7.36 -2.36
N PRO A 4 5.01 -8.27 -3.35
CA PRO A 4 4.12 -8.12 -4.49
C PRO A 4 2.68 -8.48 -4.11
N ALA A 5 1.73 -8.03 -4.91
CA ALA A 5 0.34 -8.46 -4.87
C ALA A 5 -0.29 -8.36 -6.27
N GLU A 6 -1.34 -9.13 -6.51
CA GLU A 6 -2.19 -8.99 -7.67
C GLU A 6 -3.59 -8.60 -7.21
N GLU A 7 -4.20 -7.61 -7.86
CA GLU A 7 -5.63 -7.38 -7.78
C GLU A 7 -6.27 -7.78 -9.10
N ALA A 8 -7.17 -8.76 -9.03
CA ALA A 8 -7.87 -9.31 -10.19
C ALA A 8 -8.84 -8.28 -10.82
N ALA A 9 -9.60 -8.74 -11.80
CA ALA A 9 -10.68 -7.96 -12.41
C ALA A 9 -11.59 -7.33 -11.32
N PRO A 10 -12.07 -6.09 -11.54
CA PRO A 10 -11.97 -5.31 -12.77
C PRO A 10 -10.72 -4.44 -12.89
N LEU A 11 -9.83 -4.43 -11.89
CA LEU A 11 -8.66 -3.55 -11.92
C LEU A 11 -7.52 -4.15 -12.75
N ASP A 12 -7.34 -5.47 -12.70
CA ASP A 12 -6.26 -6.19 -13.42
C ASP A 12 -4.89 -5.54 -13.20
N GLU A 13 -4.52 -5.40 -11.92
CA GLU A 13 -3.32 -4.70 -11.50
C GLU A 13 -2.28 -5.62 -10.87
N LEU A 14 -1.04 -5.48 -11.33
CA LEU A 14 0.13 -5.90 -10.57
C LEU A 14 0.50 -4.79 -9.59
N ARG A 15 0.82 -5.17 -8.36
CA ARG A 15 1.11 -4.24 -7.28
C ARG A 15 2.36 -4.62 -6.53
N VAL A 16 3.04 -3.60 -6.04
CA VAL A 16 4.24 -3.75 -5.22
C VAL A 16 4.16 -2.81 -4.04
N VAL A 17 4.40 -3.33 -2.85
CA VAL A 17 4.53 -2.54 -1.63
C VAL A 17 6.01 -2.32 -1.32
N LEU A 18 6.37 -1.05 -1.19
CA LEU A 18 7.67 -0.56 -0.75
C LEU A 18 7.52 0.01 0.66
N GLY A 19 8.60 -0.02 1.43
CA GLY A 19 8.67 0.62 2.72
C GLY A 19 10.02 1.26 2.94
N ASN A 20 10.04 2.32 3.74
CA ASN A 20 11.29 2.87 4.24
C ASN A 20 11.93 1.93 5.29
N PRO A 21 13.19 2.16 5.72
CA PRO A 21 13.85 1.26 6.67
C PRO A 21 13.07 1.04 7.98
N ALA A 22 12.37 2.07 8.48
CA ALA A 22 11.55 1.95 9.68
C ALA A 22 10.37 0.98 9.48
N ALA A 23 9.64 1.09 8.36
CA ALA A 23 8.53 0.20 8.05
C ALA A 23 9.00 -1.23 7.76
N VAL A 24 10.11 -1.39 7.02
CA VAL A 24 10.70 -2.71 6.75
C VAL A 24 11.09 -3.40 8.06
N LYS A 25 11.87 -2.73 8.91
CA LYS A 25 12.29 -3.27 10.21
C LYS A 25 11.09 -3.60 11.11
N ALA A 26 10.01 -2.82 11.07
CA ALA A 26 8.80 -3.13 11.82
C ALA A 26 8.13 -4.42 11.33
N ILE A 27 8.05 -4.64 10.02
CA ILE A 27 7.48 -5.88 9.47
C ILE A 27 8.38 -7.08 9.79
N GLU A 28 9.70 -6.95 9.64
CA GLU A 28 10.67 -8.02 9.97
C GLU A 28 10.52 -8.50 11.42
N ASN A 29 10.36 -7.55 12.36
CA ASN A 29 10.28 -7.85 13.79
C ASN A 29 8.85 -8.05 14.30
N SER A 30 7.84 -8.03 13.41
CA SER A 30 6.43 -8.04 13.80
C SER A 30 6.06 -6.94 14.82
N THR A 31 6.68 -5.76 14.71
CA THR A 31 6.46 -4.63 15.60
C THR A 31 5.09 -4.02 15.37
N VAL A 32 4.25 -4.04 16.41
CA VAL A 32 2.92 -3.41 16.42
C VAL A 32 2.77 -2.63 17.75
N PRO A 33 2.46 -1.32 17.72
CA PRO A 33 2.25 -0.48 16.54
C PRO A 33 3.55 -0.18 15.76
N PHE A 34 3.43 0.22 14.50
CA PHE A 34 4.56 0.71 13.71
C PHE A 34 5.10 2.02 14.34
N PRO A 35 6.42 2.27 14.27
CA PRO A 35 7.01 3.49 14.79
C PRO A 35 6.63 4.71 13.94
N ASP A 36 6.53 5.88 14.59
CA ASP A 36 6.39 7.16 13.88
C ASP A 36 7.53 7.36 12.88
N GLY A 37 7.20 7.91 11.71
CA GLY A 37 8.10 8.01 10.57
C GLY A 37 8.14 6.76 9.68
N ALA A 38 7.43 5.67 10.01
CA ALA A 38 7.23 4.56 9.08
C ALA A 38 6.45 5.03 7.85
N ILE A 39 6.93 4.65 6.66
CA ILE A 39 6.30 4.99 5.38
C ILE A 39 6.15 3.72 4.55
N LEU A 40 4.95 3.50 4.04
CA LEU A 40 4.64 2.46 3.07
C LEU A 40 4.11 3.10 1.78
N VAL A 41 4.56 2.60 0.64
CA VAL A 41 4.11 3.03 -0.69
C VAL A 41 3.67 1.80 -1.47
N LYS A 42 2.43 1.80 -1.96
CA LYS A 42 1.91 0.78 -2.87
C LYS A 42 1.84 1.36 -4.27
N LEU A 43 2.61 0.76 -5.18
CA LEU A 43 2.61 1.07 -6.60
C LEU A 43 1.70 0.07 -7.32
N ALA A 44 0.89 0.54 -8.25
CA ALA A 44 -0.01 -0.28 -9.07
C ALA A 44 0.22 -0.02 -10.56
N TYR A 45 0.18 -1.10 -11.33
CA TYR A 45 0.41 -1.13 -12.77
C TYR A 45 -0.63 -2.03 -13.43
N LYS A 46 -1.08 -1.70 -14.64
CA LYS A 46 -1.83 -2.65 -15.46
C LYS A 46 -0.99 -3.90 -15.72
N ARG A 47 -1.62 -5.07 -15.62
CA ARG A 47 -1.01 -6.35 -15.98
C ARG A 47 -1.00 -6.50 -17.51
N LYS A 48 0.14 -6.88 -18.09
CA LYS A 48 0.28 -7.23 -19.51
C LYS A 48 1.00 -8.56 -19.67
N GLN A 49 0.64 -9.32 -20.71
CA GLN A 49 1.37 -10.51 -21.12
C GLN A 49 2.82 -10.13 -21.50
N SER A 50 3.81 -10.88 -21.00
CA SER A 50 5.21 -10.65 -21.37
C SER A 50 5.43 -11.00 -22.84
N PRO A 51 6.06 -10.12 -23.66
CA PRO A 51 6.43 -10.46 -25.02
C PRO A 51 7.63 -11.42 -25.08
N ASP A 52 8.42 -11.49 -23.99
CA ASP A 52 9.66 -12.27 -23.92
C ASP A 52 9.46 -13.65 -23.30
N PHE A 53 8.34 -13.87 -22.59
CA PHE A 53 8.07 -15.12 -21.90
C PHE A 53 6.56 -15.42 -21.81
N GLU A 54 6.08 -16.34 -22.63
CA GLU A 54 4.64 -16.61 -22.84
C GLU A 54 3.88 -16.98 -21.55
N THR A 55 4.54 -17.52 -20.53
CA THR A 55 3.87 -17.90 -19.27
C THR A 55 3.95 -16.82 -18.18
N ALA A 56 4.57 -15.66 -18.44
CA ALA A 56 4.70 -14.58 -17.47
C ALA A 56 3.89 -13.34 -17.84
N THR A 57 3.46 -12.60 -16.81
CA THR A 57 2.92 -11.25 -16.96
C THR A 57 3.88 -10.22 -16.36
N ILE A 58 3.85 -9.01 -16.89
CA ILE A 58 4.71 -7.90 -16.49
C ILE A 58 3.89 -6.63 -16.25
N PRO A 59 4.44 -5.67 -15.47
CA PRO A 59 3.86 -4.34 -15.34
C PRO A 59 3.83 -3.60 -16.67
N ASP A 60 2.72 -2.90 -16.94
CA ASP A 60 2.56 -1.96 -18.04
C ASP A 60 2.32 -0.54 -17.50
N GLN A 61 1.24 0.14 -17.90
CA GLN A 61 0.97 1.51 -17.45
C GLN A 61 0.77 1.59 -15.93
N ALA A 62 1.49 2.51 -15.29
CA ALA A 62 1.25 2.87 -13.89
C ALA A 62 -0.12 3.52 -13.73
N THR A 63 -0.92 3.06 -12.77
CA THR A 63 -2.28 3.54 -12.54
C THR A 63 -2.38 4.36 -11.26
N THR A 64 -2.03 3.76 -10.14
CA THR A 64 -2.25 4.32 -8.81
C THR A 64 -1.00 4.23 -7.96
N VAL A 65 -0.66 5.33 -7.29
CA VAL A 65 0.29 5.34 -6.17
C VAL A 65 -0.49 5.59 -4.89
N GLN A 66 -0.30 4.73 -3.90
CA GLN A 66 -0.90 4.90 -2.57
C GLN A 66 0.22 4.99 -1.54
N VAL A 67 0.09 5.91 -0.60
CA VAL A 67 1.09 6.17 0.43
C VAL A 67 0.40 6.14 1.77
N MET A 68 1.06 5.57 2.79
CA MET A 68 0.68 5.78 4.17
C MET A 68 1.90 6.13 5.03
N VAL A 69 1.74 7.11 5.91
CA VAL A 69 2.79 7.66 6.77
C VAL A 69 2.34 7.60 8.21
N LYS A 70 3.15 6.98 9.08
CA LYS A 70 2.90 6.93 10.52
C LYS A 70 3.34 8.23 11.18
N ASP A 71 2.41 8.90 11.82
CA ASP A 71 2.64 10.01 12.74
C ASP A 71 1.47 10.02 13.74
N SER A 72 1.71 9.41 14.89
CA SER A 72 0.73 9.18 15.95
C SER A 72 0.08 10.47 16.46
N ARG A 73 0.82 11.58 16.41
CA ARG A 73 0.34 12.89 16.86
C ARG A 73 -0.46 13.59 15.77
N ARG A 74 0.09 13.65 14.55
CA ARG A 74 -0.54 14.37 13.44
C ARG A 74 -1.82 13.68 12.95
N TYR A 75 -1.87 12.35 13.01
CA TYR A 75 -2.95 11.53 12.46
C TYR A 75 -3.71 10.75 13.53
N ALA A 76 -3.87 11.32 14.72
CA ALA A 76 -4.51 10.67 15.87
C ALA A 76 -5.92 10.15 15.58
N SER A 77 -6.69 10.84 14.73
CA SER A 77 -8.06 10.46 14.35
C SER A 77 -8.15 9.28 13.37
N THR A 78 -7.03 8.88 12.76
CA THR A 78 -6.95 7.80 11.76
C THR A 78 -5.97 6.72 12.21
N GLY A 79 -5.92 6.44 13.52
CA GLY A 79 -5.05 5.39 14.07
C GLY A 79 -3.55 5.70 13.98
N GLY A 80 -3.19 6.99 13.83
CA GLY A 80 -1.81 7.44 13.66
C GLY A 80 -1.29 7.35 12.22
N TRP A 81 -2.15 7.08 11.24
CA TRP A 81 -1.76 6.97 9.83
C TRP A 81 -2.38 8.05 8.96
N GLY A 82 -1.52 8.78 8.24
CA GLY A 82 -1.93 9.64 7.14
C GLY A 82 -1.93 8.83 5.84
N TYR A 83 -2.95 9.01 5.01
CA TYR A 83 -3.11 8.29 3.74
C TYR A 83 -2.98 9.25 2.56
N GLY A 84 -2.44 8.77 1.44
CA GLY A 84 -2.40 9.49 0.18
C GLY A 84 -2.72 8.53 -0.96
N ARG A 85 -3.52 8.97 -1.93
CA ARG A 85 -3.83 8.21 -3.13
C ARG A 85 -3.72 9.14 -4.33
N PHE A 86 -3.00 8.69 -5.34
CA PHE A 86 -2.77 9.41 -6.58
C PHE A 86 -3.14 8.50 -7.74
N ILE A 87 -4.04 8.95 -8.61
CA ILE A 87 -4.52 8.24 -9.78
C ILE A 87 -4.00 8.98 -11.00
N ASN A 88 -3.23 8.31 -11.85
CA ASN A 88 -2.59 8.91 -13.03
C ASN A 88 -1.80 10.19 -12.69
N GLY A 89 -1.10 10.20 -11.55
CA GLY A 89 -0.30 11.32 -11.07
C GLY A 89 -1.09 12.47 -10.41
N GLN A 90 -2.42 12.40 -10.35
CA GLN A 90 -3.26 13.41 -9.70
C GLN A 90 -3.76 12.90 -8.34
N PRO A 91 -3.85 13.76 -7.30
CA PRO A 91 -4.43 13.35 -6.03
C PRO A 91 -5.89 12.93 -6.22
N ALA A 92 -6.29 11.85 -5.54
CA ALA A 92 -7.68 11.41 -5.50
C ALA A 92 -8.56 12.49 -4.83
N ASP A 93 -9.85 12.50 -5.18
CA ASP A 93 -10.80 13.41 -4.56
C ASP A 93 -10.98 13.13 -3.06
N LEU A 94 -11.59 14.08 -2.36
CA LEU A 94 -11.77 14.02 -0.91
C LEU A 94 -12.64 12.82 -0.49
N ALA A 95 -13.67 12.48 -1.26
CA ALA A 95 -14.57 11.39 -0.93
C ALA A 95 -13.83 10.05 -0.97
N GLN A 96 -13.04 9.80 -2.02
CA GLN A 96 -12.19 8.62 -2.13
C GLN A 96 -11.14 8.59 -1.01
N HIS A 97 -10.49 9.71 -0.72
CA HIS A 97 -9.47 9.80 0.33
C HIS A 97 -10.02 9.44 1.71
N GLN A 98 -11.23 9.90 2.05
CA GLN A 98 -11.87 9.62 3.33
C GLN A 98 -12.19 8.14 3.55
N THR A 99 -12.28 7.33 2.49
CA THR A 99 -12.53 5.88 2.61
C THR A 99 -11.31 5.08 3.06
N CYS A 100 -10.09 5.62 2.95
CA CYS A 100 -8.85 4.89 3.21
C CYS A 100 -8.81 4.32 4.63
N PHE A 101 -8.98 5.17 5.64
CA PHE A 101 -8.88 4.74 7.03
C PHE A 101 -10.00 3.76 7.40
N ALA A 102 -11.25 4.03 7.02
CA ALA A 102 -12.38 3.16 7.34
C ALA A 102 -12.16 1.72 6.83
N CYS A 103 -11.64 1.56 5.61
CA CYS A 103 -11.32 0.24 5.06
C CYS A 103 -10.19 -0.46 5.85
N HIS A 104 -9.12 0.26 6.17
CA HIS A 104 -8.00 -0.28 6.93
C HIS A 104 -8.40 -0.62 8.38
N GLU A 105 -9.22 0.21 9.03
CA GLU A 105 -9.77 -0.05 10.35
C GLU A 105 -10.65 -1.30 10.34
N ALA A 106 -11.56 -1.43 9.38
CA ALA A 106 -12.48 -2.56 9.33
C ALA A 106 -11.79 -3.91 9.07
N ARG A 107 -10.61 -3.92 8.45
CA ARG A 107 -9.96 -5.16 7.98
C ARG A 107 -8.68 -5.55 8.70
N VAL A 108 -7.89 -4.57 9.15
CA VAL A 108 -6.52 -4.81 9.62
C VAL A 108 -6.14 -3.98 10.85
N LYS A 109 -7.12 -3.57 11.66
CA LYS A 109 -6.89 -2.84 12.92
C LYS A 109 -5.89 -3.51 13.86
N SER A 110 -5.96 -4.84 14.02
CA SER A 110 -5.07 -5.60 14.90
C SER A 110 -3.61 -5.62 14.44
N ARG A 111 -3.33 -5.19 13.20
CA ARG A 111 -1.99 -5.15 12.60
C ARG A 111 -1.54 -3.72 12.35
N ASP A 112 -1.96 -2.82 13.24
CA ASP A 112 -1.76 -1.37 13.14
C ASP A 112 -2.16 -0.83 11.76
N TYR A 113 -3.30 -1.29 11.26
CA TYR A 113 -3.90 -0.82 10.01
C TYR A 113 -3.07 -1.15 8.76
N VAL A 114 -2.12 -2.10 8.81
CA VAL A 114 -1.28 -2.49 7.65
C VAL A 114 -1.63 -3.91 7.17
N PHE A 115 -1.97 -4.04 5.87
CA PHE A 115 -2.25 -5.34 5.24
C PHE A 115 -0.99 -6.16 4.97
N THR A 116 0.08 -5.49 4.58
CA THR A 116 1.30 -6.12 4.09
C THR A 116 2.09 -6.80 5.22
N HIS A 117 2.65 -7.94 4.91
CA HIS A 117 3.59 -8.71 5.72
C HIS A 117 4.58 -9.40 4.76
N PHE A 118 5.71 -9.87 5.25
CA PHE A 118 6.56 -10.75 4.44
C PHE A 118 5.85 -12.09 4.20
N ALA A 119 6.12 -12.67 3.02
CA ALA A 119 5.76 -14.05 2.77
C ALA A 119 6.53 -14.96 3.75
N ALA A 120 5.87 -16.02 4.20
CA ALA A 120 6.48 -17.07 5.03
C ALA A 120 7.38 -17.98 4.19
#